data_AF-A0A4Q3FW02-F1
#
_entry.id   AF-A0A4Q3FW02-F1
#
_cell.length_a   1.000
_cell.length_b   1.000
_cell.length_c   1.000
_cell.angle_alpha   90.00
_cell.angle_beta   90.00
_cell.angle_gamma   90.00
#
_symmetry.space_group_name_H-M   'P 1'
#
loop_
_entity.id
_entity.type
_entity.pdbx_description
1 polymer ?
#
loop_
_entity_poly.entity_id
_entity_poly.type
_entity_poly.pdbx_seq_one_letter_code
_entity_poly.pdbx_strand_id
1 'polypeptide(L)'
;MSTVSHTNLQCLALVARHHRVDLSPERLIHDYAIGDQPVPTRQLLRMAKDAGLRAKQAKLSWSKLFQMGQACPAMAELKNGNWVIIATANGTGADRTIQVLDPLAVRPELITLTEAQFTRSWTGSIILMKREYRLTDDDQPFGWRWFLPEIIRQRSLFRDVAIAAIILYALGLTTPIFFQLVIDKVLVHESYATLTVLVIGIGISIFFDAIFTFLRRYLLLYASNKIDIRMASRTFG
;
A
#
# COMPACT_ATOMS: atom_id res chain seq x y z
N MET A 1 -40.06 18.57 15.10
CA MET A 1 -39.40 18.82 13.80
C MET A 1 -38.95 17.47 13.28
N SER A 2 -39.70 16.92 12.33
CA SER A 2 -39.45 15.61 11.73
C SER A 2 -38.16 15.68 10.92
N THR A 3 -37.05 15.19 11.46
CA THR A 3 -35.81 15.00 10.73
C THR A 3 -36.09 14.05 9.58
N VAL A 4 -36.06 14.54 8.33
CA VAL A 4 -35.99 13.66 7.17
C VAL A 4 -34.65 12.95 7.26
N SER A 5 -34.68 11.74 7.81
CA SER A 5 -33.47 10.93 7.97
C SER A 5 -33.00 10.49 6.59
N HIS A 6 -31.97 11.16 6.08
CA HIS A 6 -31.29 10.79 4.83
C HIS A 6 -30.60 9.43 4.99
N THR A 7 -31.36 8.36 4.74
CA THR A 7 -30.89 6.96 4.88
C THR A 7 -29.66 6.67 4.03
N ASN A 8 -29.57 7.28 2.86
CA ASN A 8 -28.41 7.19 1.98
C ASN A 8 -27.14 7.80 2.58
N LEU A 9 -27.22 8.93 3.26
CA LEU A 9 -26.06 9.55 3.93
C LEU A 9 -25.62 8.75 5.15
N GLN A 10 -26.57 8.24 5.93
CA GLN A 10 -26.27 7.35 7.05
C GLN A 10 -25.59 6.06 6.57
N CYS A 11 -26.10 5.47 5.48
CA CYS A 11 -25.47 4.32 4.86
C CYS A 11 -24.06 4.62 4.37
N LEU A 12 -23.86 5.77 3.72
CA LEU A 12 -22.55 6.22 3.23
C LEU A 12 -21.56 6.36 4.39
N ALA A 13 -21.95 7.01 5.49
CA ALA A 13 -21.13 7.18 6.68
C ALA A 13 -20.73 5.84 7.32
N LEU A 14 -21.68 4.92 7.47
CA LEU A 14 -21.42 3.60 8.06
C LEU A 14 -20.46 2.76 7.21
N VAL A 15 -20.65 2.75 5.88
CA VAL A 15 -19.75 2.01 4.98
C VAL A 15 -18.38 2.72 4.87
N ALA A 16 -18.34 4.04 4.89
CA ALA A 16 -17.08 4.80 4.95
C ALA A 16 -16.26 4.44 6.20
N ARG A 17 -16.93 4.37 7.36
CA ARG A 17 -16.31 3.97 8.63
C ARG A 17 -15.79 2.53 8.60
N HIS A 18 -16.49 1.62 7.94
CA HIS A 18 -15.98 0.26 7.69
C HIS A 18 -14.68 0.25 6.88
N HIS A 19 -14.54 1.17 5.92
CA HIS A 19 -13.30 1.42 5.18
C HIS A 19 -12.31 2.34 5.92
N ARG A 20 -12.47 2.56 7.23
CA ARG A 20 -11.62 3.42 8.07
C ARG A 20 -11.56 4.89 7.62
N VAL A 21 -12.61 5.38 6.95
CA VAL A 21 -12.79 6.80 6.61
C VAL A 21 -13.82 7.37 7.56
N ASP A 22 -13.42 8.34 8.38
CA ASP A 22 -14.34 8.96 9.34
C ASP A 22 -15.20 10.01 8.63
N LEU A 23 -16.49 9.69 8.51
CA LEU A 23 -17.47 10.49 7.77
C LEU A 23 -18.71 10.61 8.64
N SER A 24 -19.12 11.85 8.96
CA SER A 24 -20.36 12.12 9.70
C SER A 24 -21.46 12.58 8.74
N PRO A 25 -22.68 12.06 8.86
CA PRO A 25 -23.83 12.54 8.09
C PRO A 25 -24.04 14.05 8.25
N GLU A 26 -23.83 14.59 9.46
CA GLU A 26 -24.01 16.01 9.77
C GLU A 26 -23.04 16.89 9.01
N ARG A 27 -21.76 16.48 8.91
CA ARG A 27 -20.75 17.19 8.11
C ARG A 27 -21.09 17.16 6.63
N LEU A 28 -21.53 16.00 6.11
CA LEU A 28 -21.95 15.90 4.70
C LEU A 28 -23.14 16.82 4.38
N ILE A 29 -24.11 16.92 5.29
CA ILE A 29 -25.25 17.82 5.13
C ILE A 29 -24.78 19.28 5.06
N HIS A 30 -23.85 19.67 5.95
CA HIS A 30 -23.31 21.02 5.99
C HIS A 30 -22.46 21.36 4.75
N ASP A 31 -21.46 20.53 4.43
CA ASP A 31 -20.46 20.79 3.38
C ASP A 31 -21.08 20.82 1.98
N TYR A 32 -22.14 20.04 1.75
CA TYR A 32 -22.82 19.95 0.46
C TYR A 32 -24.17 20.67 0.43
N ALA A 33 -24.49 21.45 1.47
CA ALA A 33 -25.74 22.20 1.61
C ALA A 33 -26.98 21.34 1.28
N ILE A 34 -27.06 20.16 1.88
CA ILE A 34 -28.15 19.21 1.63
C ILE A 34 -29.40 19.71 2.31
N GLY A 35 -30.44 19.98 1.52
CA GLY A 35 -31.78 20.31 2.02
C GLY A 35 -32.63 19.07 2.26
N ASP A 36 -33.94 19.27 2.38
CA ASP A 36 -34.92 18.21 2.72
C ASP A 36 -35.21 17.21 1.56
N GLN A 37 -34.50 17.36 0.44
CA GLN A 37 -34.67 16.52 -0.74
C GLN A 37 -33.78 15.27 -0.71
N PRO A 38 -34.20 14.16 -1.33
CA PRO A 38 -33.36 12.97 -1.46
C PRO A 38 -32.07 13.28 -2.22
N VAL A 39 -30.92 12.97 -1.62
CA VAL A 39 -29.61 13.17 -2.26
C VAL A 39 -29.50 12.27 -3.51
N PRO A 40 -29.24 12.82 -4.69
CA PRO A 40 -29.12 12.03 -5.91
C PRO A 40 -27.87 11.16 -5.89
N THR A 41 -27.95 9.97 -6.51
CA THR A 41 -26.85 8.99 -6.54
C THR A 41 -25.53 9.57 -7.05
N ARG A 42 -25.57 10.46 -8.04
CA ARG A 42 -24.36 11.14 -8.57
C ARG A 42 -23.65 11.97 -7.51
N GLN A 43 -24.40 12.64 -6.63
CA GLN A 43 -23.85 13.44 -5.55
C GLN A 43 -23.28 12.56 -4.45
N LEU A 44 -23.93 11.43 -4.12
CA LEU A 44 -23.38 10.43 -3.19
C LEU A 44 -22.04 9.86 -3.66
N LEU A 45 -21.93 9.52 -4.96
CA LEU A 45 -20.67 9.04 -5.54
C LEU A 45 -19.56 10.09 -5.47
N ARG A 46 -19.92 11.38 -5.61
CA ARG A 46 -18.98 12.49 -5.48
C ARG A 46 -18.54 12.68 -4.03
N MET A 47 -19.46 12.67 -3.07
CA MET A 47 -19.15 12.72 -1.64
C MET A 47 -18.20 11.60 -1.22
N ALA A 48 -18.46 10.38 -1.68
CA ALA A 48 -17.57 9.24 -1.43
C ALA A 48 -16.17 9.49 -2.00
N LYS A 49 -16.07 10.00 -3.23
CA LYS A 49 -14.79 10.31 -3.88
C LYS A 49 -14.00 11.39 -3.15
N ASP A 50 -14.68 12.47 -2.75
CA ASP A 50 -14.04 13.58 -2.03
C ASP A 50 -13.54 13.12 -0.65
N ALA A 51 -14.24 12.17 -0.02
CA ALA A 51 -13.83 11.50 1.21
C ALA A 51 -12.69 10.47 1.06
N GLY A 52 -12.20 10.19 -0.16
CA GLY A 52 -11.14 9.20 -0.41
C GLY A 52 -11.63 7.76 -0.65
N LEU A 53 -12.90 7.58 -0.99
CA LEU A 53 -13.49 6.31 -1.38
C LEU A 53 -13.76 6.29 -2.87
N ARG A 54 -13.46 5.18 -3.54
CA ARG A 54 -13.92 4.96 -4.91
C ARG A 54 -15.26 4.25 -4.88
N ALA A 55 -16.32 4.98 -5.19
CA ALA A 55 -17.67 4.45 -5.29
C ALA A 55 -18.10 4.23 -6.75
N LYS A 56 -18.83 3.13 -7.01
CA LYS A 56 -19.42 2.84 -8.33
C LYS A 56 -20.83 2.27 -8.15
N GLN A 57 -21.79 2.85 -8.87
CA GLN A 57 -23.13 2.28 -8.99
C GLN A 57 -23.12 1.09 -9.95
N ALA A 58 -23.81 0.02 -9.56
CA ALA A 58 -24.01 -1.17 -10.39
C ALA A 58 -25.45 -1.67 -10.23
N LYS A 59 -26.00 -2.27 -11.30
CA LYS A 59 -27.22 -3.07 -11.22
C LYS A 59 -26.84 -4.54 -11.08
N LEU A 60 -27.30 -5.20 -10.02
CA LEU A 60 -27.03 -6.61 -9.78
C LEU A 60 -28.33 -7.40 -9.71
N SER A 61 -28.23 -8.69 -9.99
CA SER A 61 -29.26 -9.68 -9.68
C SER A 61 -28.91 -10.40 -8.39
N TRP A 62 -29.91 -11.06 -7.78
CA TRP A 62 -29.72 -11.82 -6.53
C TRP A 62 -28.54 -12.79 -6.61
N SER A 63 -28.43 -13.56 -7.70
CA SER A 63 -27.33 -14.51 -7.94
C SER A 63 -25.95 -13.86 -7.95
N LYS A 64 -25.84 -12.62 -8.44
CA LYS A 64 -24.56 -11.89 -8.51
C LYS A 64 -24.14 -11.29 -7.18
N LEU A 65 -25.06 -11.10 -6.22
CA LEU A 65 -24.69 -10.66 -4.86
C LEU A 65 -23.74 -11.65 -4.19
N PHE A 66 -23.96 -12.96 -4.38
CA PHE A 66 -23.09 -14.00 -3.83
C PHE A 66 -21.73 -14.10 -4.54
N GLN A 67 -21.62 -13.56 -5.77
CA GLN A 67 -20.35 -13.49 -6.50
C GLN A 67 -19.50 -12.28 -6.08
N MET A 68 -20.06 -11.35 -5.30
CA MET A 68 -19.33 -10.17 -4.84
C MET A 68 -18.23 -10.50 -3.84
N GLY A 69 -18.40 -11.58 -3.06
CA GLY A 69 -17.43 -12.01 -2.04
C GLY A 69 -16.94 -10.83 -1.18
N GLN A 70 -15.70 -10.42 -1.41
CA GLN A 70 -15.00 -9.35 -0.68
C GLN A 70 -15.45 -7.91 -1.01
N ALA A 71 -16.38 -7.71 -1.95
CA ALA A 71 -16.92 -6.39 -2.27
C ALA A 71 -18.06 -5.92 -1.35
N CYS A 72 -18.30 -6.65 -0.24
CA CYS A 72 -19.15 -6.22 0.86
C CYS A 72 -18.30 -5.43 1.88
N PRO A 73 -18.87 -4.45 2.60
CA PRO A 73 -20.26 -4.02 2.59
C PRO A 73 -20.63 -3.12 1.40
N ALA A 74 -21.87 -3.25 0.92
CA ALA A 74 -22.40 -2.49 -0.21
C ALA A 74 -23.72 -1.79 0.15
N MET A 75 -23.97 -0.62 -0.42
CA MET A 75 -25.24 0.08 -0.22
C MET A 75 -26.25 -0.37 -1.28
N ALA A 76 -27.48 -0.68 -0.88
CA ALA A 76 -28.56 -1.09 -1.77
C ALA A 76 -29.75 -0.14 -1.69
N GLU A 77 -30.31 0.16 -2.86
CA GLU A 77 -31.46 1.05 -3.01
C GLU A 77 -32.76 0.24 -2.99
N LEU A 78 -33.68 0.62 -2.11
CA LEU A 78 -35.01 0.03 -2.01
C LEU A 78 -36.05 0.81 -2.84
N LYS A 79 -37.16 0.16 -3.17
CA LYS A 79 -38.25 0.71 -4.00
C LYS A 79 -38.97 1.88 -3.34
N ASN A 80 -38.87 2.01 -2.02
CA ASN A 80 -39.42 3.13 -1.25
C ASN A 80 -38.50 4.36 -1.24
N GLY A 81 -37.34 4.31 -1.92
CA GLY A 81 -36.34 5.39 -1.94
C GLY A 81 -35.35 5.37 -0.77
N ASN A 82 -35.53 4.46 0.19
CA ASN A 82 -34.58 4.28 1.28
C ASN A 82 -33.40 3.41 0.87
N TRP A 83 -32.33 3.53 1.64
CA TRP A 83 -31.09 2.77 1.44
C TRP A 83 -30.79 1.89 2.64
N VAL A 84 -30.25 0.72 2.35
CA VAL A 84 -29.82 -0.27 3.35
C VAL A 84 -28.42 -0.78 3.00
N ILE A 85 -27.70 -1.31 3.98
CA ILE A 85 -26.35 -1.86 3.77
C ILE A 85 -26.44 -3.37 3.72
N ILE A 86 -25.93 -3.96 2.65
CA ILE A 86 -25.66 -5.41 2.57
C ILE A 86 -24.30 -5.64 3.22
N ALA A 87 -24.31 -6.25 4.41
CA ALA A 87 -23.10 -6.54 5.18
C ALA A 87 -22.41 -7.80 4.67
N THR A 88 -23.16 -8.88 4.48
CA THR A 88 -22.66 -10.16 3.96
C THR A 88 -23.71 -10.84 3.09
N ALA A 89 -23.26 -11.62 2.11
CA ALA A 89 -24.11 -12.49 1.31
C ALA A 89 -23.53 -13.91 1.40
N ASN A 90 -24.23 -14.80 2.09
CA ASN A 90 -23.74 -16.13 2.45
C ASN A 90 -24.73 -17.23 2.00
N GLY A 91 -24.19 -18.39 1.66
CA GLY A 91 -24.97 -19.57 1.34
C GLY A 91 -24.75 -20.10 -0.08
N THR A 92 -25.00 -21.39 -0.24
CA THR A 92 -24.80 -22.15 -1.47
C THR A 92 -26.09 -22.85 -1.85
N GLY A 93 -26.52 -22.73 -3.11
CA GLY A 93 -27.75 -23.38 -3.59
C GLY A 93 -29.03 -22.71 -3.08
N ALA A 94 -29.91 -23.49 -2.43
CA ALA A 94 -31.23 -23.06 -1.98
C ALA A 94 -31.23 -22.27 -0.66
N ASP A 95 -30.15 -22.33 0.12
CA ASP A 95 -30.05 -21.71 1.45
C ASP A 95 -29.36 -20.32 1.41
N ARG A 96 -29.57 -19.61 0.30
CA ARG A 96 -28.97 -18.30 0.04
C ARG A 96 -29.63 -17.23 0.89
N THR A 97 -28.86 -16.61 1.76
CA THR A 97 -29.32 -15.53 2.62
C THR A 97 -28.36 -14.34 2.57
N ILE A 98 -28.90 -13.14 2.78
CA ILE A 98 -28.09 -11.94 2.92
C ILE A 98 -28.33 -11.34 4.30
N GLN A 99 -27.31 -10.70 4.86
CA GLN A 99 -27.44 -9.90 6.06
C GLN A 99 -27.48 -8.44 5.67
N VAL A 100 -28.58 -7.78 6.05
CA VAL A 100 -28.84 -6.38 5.76
C VAL A 100 -28.87 -5.60 7.06
N LEU A 101 -28.26 -4.43 7.06
CA LEU A 101 -28.32 -3.45 8.12
C LEU A 101 -29.18 -2.28 7.67
N ASP A 102 -30.24 -1.99 8.43
CA ASP A 102 -31.07 -0.81 8.24
C ASP A 102 -30.53 0.35 9.11
N PRO A 103 -30.12 1.48 8.52
CA PRO A 103 -29.61 2.63 9.28
C PRO A 103 -30.69 3.30 10.16
N LEU A 104 -31.98 3.10 9.85
CA LEU A 104 -33.10 3.66 10.61
C LEU A 104 -33.53 2.78 11.79
N ALA A 105 -33.02 1.55 11.88
CA ALA A 105 -33.40 0.66 12.95
C ALA A 105 -32.91 1.21 14.31
N VAL A 106 -33.82 1.27 15.28
CA VAL A 106 -33.53 1.71 16.66
C VAL A 106 -32.40 0.88 17.29
N ARG A 107 -32.22 -0.36 16.82
CA ARG A 107 -31.06 -1.20 17.09
C ARG A 107 -30.42 -1.61 15.76
N PRO A 108 -29.14 -1.29 15.51
CA PRO A 108 -28.42 -1.72 14.33
C PRO A 108 -28.05 -3.21 14.45
N GLU A 109 -29.05 -4.08 14.30
CA GLU A 109 -28.88 -5.53 14.21
C GLU A 109 -28.85 -5.97 12.75
N LEU A 110 -28.06 -7.00 12.45
CA LEU A 110 -27.99 -7.60 11.12
C LEU A 110 -29.22 -8.47 10.90
N ILE A 111 -30.07 -8.06 9.97
CA ILE A 111 -31.30 -8.78 9.62
C ILE A 111 -30.97 -9.76 8.49
N THR A 112 -31.17 -11.05 8.74
CA THR A 112 -31.03 -12.08 7.71
C THR A 112 -32.29 -12.12 6.84
N LEU A 113 -32.13 -11.90 5.53
CA LEU A 113 -33.22 -11.91 4.56
C LEU A 113 -33.00 -12.98 3.49
N THR A 114 -34.10 -13.62 3.10
CA THR A 114 -34.17 -14.55 1.97
C THR A 114 -34.39 -13.81 0.65
N GLU A 115 -34.19 -14.51 -0.47
CA GLU A 115 -34.38 -13.96 -1.82
C GLU A 115 -35.75 -13.28 -1.98
N ALA A 116 -36.82 -13.99 -1.61
CA ALA A 116 -38.18 -13.50 -1.78
C ALA A 116 -38.45 -12.24 -0.95
N GLN A 117 -37.88 -12.14 0.25
CA GLN A 117 -38.07 -10.99 1.14
C GLN A 117 -37.32 -9.76 0.61
N PHE A 118 -36.07 -9.93 0.17
CA PHE A 118 -35.26 -8.81 -0.28
C PHE A 118 -35.65 -8.31 -1.67
N THR A 119 -35.85 -9.22 -2.63
CA THR A 119 -36.21 -8.85 -4.03
C THR A 119 -37.57 -8.15 -4.13
N ARG A 120 -38.46 -8.36 -3.18
CA ARG A 120 -39.74 -7.64 -3.09
C ARG A 120 -39.53 -6.14 -2.90
N SER A 121 -38.58 -5.75 -2.06
CA SER A 121 -38.31 -4.36 -1.69
C SER A 121 -37.12 -3.75 -2.43
N TRP A 122 -36.24 -4.54 -3.04
CA TRP A 122 -35.02 -4.07 -3.70
C TRP A 122 -35.26 -3.64 -5.15
N THR A 123 -34.65 -2.52 -5.55
CA THR A 123 -34.74 -1.98 -6.93
C THR A 123 -33.75 -2.64 -7.90
N GLY A 124 -32.77 -3.39 -7.40
CA GLY A 124 -31.68 -3.98 -8.21
C GLY A 124 -30.43 -3.08 -8.29
N SER A 125 -30.50 -1.85 -7.80
CA SER A 125 -29.42 -0.86 -7.78
C SER A 125 -28.61 -1.00 -6.49
N ILE A 126 -27.28 -1.04 -6.62
CA ILE A 126 -26.34 -1.01 -5.51
C ILE A 126 -25.21 -0.02 -5.78
N ILE A 127 -24.58 0.46 -4.71
CA ILE A 127 -23.33 1.21 -4.75
C ILE A 127 -22.26 0.37 -4.05
N LEU A 128 -21.23 0.03 -4.82
CA LEU A 128 -20.02 -0.63 -4.33
C LEU A 128 -19.00 0.44 -3.99
N MET A 129 -18.36 0.30 -2.85
CA MET A 129 -17.32 1.21 -2.41
C MET A 129 -16.05 0.44 -2.09
N LYS A 130 -14.92 1.08 -2.33
CA LYS A 130 -13.63 0.60 -1.88
C LYS A 130 -12.78 1.80 -1.46
N ARG A 131 -11.93 1.61 -0.46
CA ARG A 131 -10.95 2.65 -0.10
C ARG A 131 -9.99 2.88 -1.26
N GLU A 132 -9.83 4.15 -1.64
CA GLU A 132 -8.77 4.56 -2.55
C GLU A 132 -7.58 5.00 -1.71
N TYR A 133 -6.69 4.03 -1.44
CA TYR A 133 -5.45 4.32 -0.73
C TYR A 133 -4.60 5.30 -1.57
N ARG A 134 -4.40 6.52 -1.07
CA ARG A 134 -3.38 7.42 -1.62
C ARG A 134 -2.01 6.82 -1.31
N LEU A 135 -1.01 7.10 -2.15
CA LEU A 135 0.37 6.60 -2.01
C LEU A 135 1.06 6.96 -0.67
N THR A 136 0.40 7.74 0.18
CA THR A 136 0.90 8.29 1.44
C THR A 136 0.18 7.75 2.68
N ASP A 137 -0.77 6.81 2.55
CA ASP A 137 -1.59 6.29 3.67
C ASP A 137 -0.88 5.10 4.35
N ASP A 138 -0.62 5.21 5.66
CA ASP A 138 0.10 4.21 6.48
C ASP A 138 -0.69 2.89 6.72
N ASP A 139 -1.93 2.81 6.25
CA ASP A 139 -2.90 1.77 6.60
C ASP A 139 -3.21 0.78 5.46
N GLN A 140 -2.27 0.65 4.49
CA GLN A 140 -2.46 -0.20 3.31
C GLN A 140 -2.18 -1.69 3.65
N PRO A 141 -3.09 -2.62 3.30
CA PRO A 141 -2.85 -4.05 3.50
C PRO A 141 -1.65 -4.54 2.67
N PHE A 142 -0.80 -5.34 3.31
CA PHE A 142 0.47 -5.86 2.79
C PHE A 142 0.34 -6.45 1.38
N GLY A 143 1.01 -5.81 0.41
CA GLY A 143 1.16 -6.32 -0.95
C GLY A 143 2.41 -5.77 -1.63
N TRP A 144 3.01 -6.55 -2.52
CA TRP A 144 4.25 -6.27 -3.25
C TRP A 144 4.27 -4.94 -4.03
N ARG A 145 3.10 -4.35 -4.30
CA ARG A 145 2.95 -3.04 -4.98
C ARG A 145 3.07 -1.84 -4.03
N TRP A 146 3.00 -2.04 -2.71
CA TRP A 146 3.24 -1.03 -1.67
C TRP A 146 4.72 -0.94 -1.25
N PHE A 147 5.51 -2.01 -1.44
CA PHE A 147 6.92 -2.04 -1.04
C PHE A 147 7.83 -1.16 -1.92
N LEU A 148 7.46 -1.00 -3.19
CA LEU A 148 8.23 -0.25 -4.18
C LEU A 148 8.21 1.28 -3.97
N PRO A 149 7.06 1.93 -3.68
CA PRO A 149 7.04 3.37 -3.42
C PRO A 149 7.76 3.77 -2.12
N GLU A 150 7.78 2.95 -1.07
CA GLU A 150 8.48 3.27 0.19
C GLU A 150 10.01 3.21 0.02
N ILE A 151 10.54 2.25 -0.77
CA ILE A 151 11.95 2.21 -1.20
C ILE A 151 12.29 3.48 -2.02
N ILE A 152 11.37 3.92 -2.87
CA ILE A 152 11.55 5.12 -3.70
C ILE A 152 11.45 6.41 -2.86
N ARG A 153 10.67 6.44 -1.79
CA ARG A 153 10.59 7.60 -0.88
C ARG A 153 11.90 7.86 -0.13
N GLN A 154 12.75 6.84 0.02
CA GLN A 154 14.11 6.94 0.56
C GLN A 154 15.23 6.76 -0.48
N ARG A 155 15.05 7.26 -1.72
CA ARG A 155 16.09 7.19 -2.79
C ARG A 155 17.48 7.66 -2.35
N SER A 156 17.58 8.65 -1.46
CA SER A 156 18.88 9.12 -0.97
C SER A 156 19.65 8.05 -0.22
N LEU A 157 18.97 7.16 0.52
CA LEU A 157 19.63 6.08 1.27
C LEU A 157 20.12 4.98 0.36
N PHE A 158 19.24 4.51 -0.54
CA PHE A 158 19.58 3.48 -1.50
C PHE A 158 20.66 3.97 -2.48
N ARG A 159 20.66 5.26 -2.86
CA ARG A 159 21.73 5.85 -3.65
C ARG A 159 23.07 5.81 -2.91
N ASP A 160 23.10 6.20 -1.65
CA ASP A 160 24.36 6.24 -0.90
C ASP A 160 24.91 4.83 -0.64
N VAL A 161 24.04 3.85 -0.37
CA VAL A 161 24.42 2.43 -0.24
C VAL A 161 24.86 1.86 -1.59
N ALA A 162 24.18 2.20 -2.69
CA ALA A 162 24.56 1.78 -4.03
C ALA A 162 25.92 2.36 -4.45
N ILE A 163 26.17 3.65 -4.16
CA ILE A 163 27.48 4.29 -4.42
C ILE A 163 28.56 3.60 -3.58
N ALA A 164 28.31 3.35 -2.29
CA ALA A 164 29.26 2.62 -1.44
C ALA A 164 29.54 1.22 -1.97
N ALA A 165 28.51 0.48 -2.40
CA ALA A 165 28.66 -0.85 -3.00
C ALA A 165 29.47 -0.79 -4.30
N ILE A 166 29.17 0.15 -5.20
CA ILE A 166 29.91 0.35 -6.46
C ILE A 166 31.38 0.66 -6.19
N ILE A 167 31.68 1.55 -5.24
CA ILE A 167 33.06 1.86 -4.85
C ILE A 167 33.75 0.61 -4.28
N LEU A 168 33.07 -0.14 -3.41
CA LEU A 168 33.62 -1.38 -2.85
C LEU A 168 33.91 -2.43 -3.93
N TYR A 169 33.02 -2.59 -4.91
CA TYR A 169 33.24 -3.50 -6.05
C TYR A 169 34.37 -3.02 -6.96
N ALA A 170 34.46 -1.73 -7.27
CA ALA A 170 35.54 -1.15 -8.06
C ALA A 170 36.91 -1.33 -7.37
N LEU A 171 36.97 -1.10 -6.05
CA LEU A 171 38.18 -1.34 -5.27
C LEU A 171 38.53 -2.83 -5.20
N GLY A 172 37.53 -3.71 -5.09
CA GLY A 172 37.72 -5.16 -5.12
C GLY A 172 38.33 -5.67 -6.44
N LEU A 173 38.05 -5.00 -7.55
CA LEU A 173 38.66 -5.29 -8.85
C LEU A 173 40.09 -4.77 -9.01
N THR A 174 40.53 -3.87 -8.12
CA THR A 174 41.88 -3.29 -8.24
C THR A 174 42.98 -4.31 -7.91
N THR A 175 42.75 -5.19 -6.92
CA THR A 175 43.69 -6.26 -6.55
C THR A 175 43.96 -7.22 -7.73
N PRO A 176 42.95 -7.83 -8.40
CA PRO A 176 43.16 -8.66 -9.59
C PRO A 176 43.88 -7.94 -10.74
N ILE A 177 43.49 -6.70 -11.05
CA ILE A 177 44.11 -5.90 -12.13
C ILE A 177 45.58 -5.63 -11.81
N PHE A 178 45.91 -5.33 -10.56
CA PHE A 178 47.29 -5.10 -10.14
C PHE A 178 48.12 -6.38 -10.24
N PHE A 179 47.59 -7.53 -9.78
CA PHE A 179 48.25 -8.82 -9.96
C PHE A 179 48.53 -9.11 -11.43
N GLN A 180 47.57 -8.82 -12.31
CA GLN A 180 47.74 -9.00 -13.75
C GLN A 180 48.85 -8.09 -14.32
N LEU A 181 48.87 -6.80 -13.94
CA LEU A 181 49.93 -5.87 -14.35
C LEU A 181 51.31 -6.29 -13.84
N VAL A 182 51.41 -6.81 -12.63
CA VAL A 182 52.67 -7.31 -12.07
C VAL A 182 53.12 -8.55 -12.84
N ILE A 183 52.24 -9.53 -13.07
CA ILE A 183 52.57 -10.73 -13.85
C ILE A 183 53.08 -10.35 -15.24
N ASP A 184 52.35 -9.51 -15.97
CA ASP A 184 52.67 -9.13 -17.35
C ASP A 184 53.98 -8.33 -17.45
N LYS A 185 54.29 -7.49 -16.46
CA LYS A 185 55.43 -6.56 -16.53
C LYS A 185 56.70 -7.11 -15.87
N VAL A 186 56.55 -7.96 -14.85
CA VAL A 186 57.67 -8.48 -14.04
C VAL A 186 58.13 -9.85 -14.52
N LEU A 187 57.23 -10.70 -15.01
CA LEU A 187 57.55 -12.08 -15.38
C LEU A 187 58.19 -12.19 -16.78
N VAL A 188 58.11 -11.14 -17.60
CA VAL A 188 58.57 -11.14 -19.00
C VAL A 188 60.08 -10.87 -19.17
N HIS A 189 60.81 -10.38 -18.16
CA HIS A 189 62.24 -10.01 -18.30
C HIS A 189 63.18 -10.96 -17.52
N GLU A 190 63.49 -12.13 -18.08
CA GLU A 190 64.35 -13.17 -17.46
C GLU A 190 65.87 -12.85 -17.43
N SER A 191 66.39 -12.50 -16.24
CA SER A 191 67.74 -12.70 -15.67
C SER A 191 67.86 -11.79 -14.45
N TYR A 192 68.61 -12.14 -13.37
CA TYR A 192 68.86 -11.46 -12.05
C TYR A 192 68.08 -10.17 -11.67
N ALA A 193 67.91 -9.23 -12.59
CA ALA A 193 66.81 -8.28 -12.62
C ALA A 193 65.42 -8.91 -12.34
N THR A 194 65.06 -10.11 -12.82
CA THR A 194 63.73 -10.72 -12.53
C THR A 194 63.51 -10.97 -11.06
N LEU A 195 64.52 -11.43 -10.31
CA LEU A 195 64.38 -11.71 -8.88
C LEU A 195 64.18 -10.40 -8.09
N THR A 196 64.98 -9.38 -8.41
CA THR A 196 64.90 -8.07 -7.74
C THR A 196 63.59 -7.36 -8.08
N VAL A 197 63.16 -7.42 -9.34
CA VAL A 197 61.87 -6.87 -9.80
C VAL A 197 60.71 -7.67 -9.20
N LEU A 198 60.84 -8.99 -8.99
CA LEU A 198 59.84 -9.79 -8.28
C LEU A 198 59.71 -9.37 -6.82
N VAL A 199 60.81 -9.19 -6.11
CA VAL A 199 60.79 -8.73 -4.71
C VAL A 199 60.20 -7.31 -4.59
N ILE A 200 60.58 -6.39 -5.47
CA ILE A 200 60.02 -5.04 -5.51
C ILE A 200 58.53 -5.07 -5.91
N GLY A 201 58.16 -5.89 -6.89
CA GLY A 201 56.78 -6.07 -7.34
C GLY A 201 55.89 -6.64 -6.24
N ILE A 202 56.37 -7.65 -5.50
CA ILE A 202 55.69 -8.19 -4.32
C ILE A 202 55.60 -7.14 -3.22
N GLY A 203 56.68 -6.40 -2.94
CA GLY A 203 56.68 -5.33 -1.94
C GLY A 203 55.66 -4.23 -2.24
N ILE A 204 55.59 -3.80 -3.50
CA ILE A 204 54.58 -2.84 -3.97
C ILE A 204 53.18 -3.47 -3.89
N SER A 205 53.01 -4.73 -4.28
CA SER A 205 51.73 -5.43 -4.21
C SER A 205 51.19 -5.51 -2.77
N ILE A 206 52.05 -5.86 -1.81
CA ILE A 206 51.71 -5.91 -0.38
C ILE A 206 51.35 -4.51 0.13
N PHE A 207 52.09 -3.48 -0.27
CA PHE A 207 51.81 -2.11 0.12
C PHE A 207 50.44 -1.63 -0.39
N PHE A 208 50.14 -1.89 -1.66
CA PHE A 208 48.83 -1.57 -2.22
C PHE A 208 47.71 -2.42 -1.61
N ASP A 209 47.91 -3.71 -1.40
CA ASP A 209 46.92 -4.59 -0.75
C ASP A 209 46.59 -4.11 0.66
N ALA A 210 47.60 -3.62 1.41
CA ALA A 210 47.39 -2.99 2.71
C ALA A 210 46.53 -1.71 2.60
N ILE A 211 46.79 -0.85 1.61
CA ILE A 211 45.98 0.36 1.36
C ILE A 211 44.54 -0.01 0.97
N PHE A 212 44.33 -0.98 0.08
CA PHE A 212 42.99 -1.40 -0.34
C PHE A 212 42.22 -2.07 0.80
N THR A 213 42.90 -2.89 1.60
CA THR A 213 42.31 -3.50 2.79
C THR A 213 41.91 -2.44 3.81
N PHE A 214 42.74 -1.43 4.02
CA PHE A 214 42.43 -0.29 4.88
C PHE A 214 41.21 0.49 4.35
N LEU A 215 41.20 0.83 3.06
CA LEU A 215 40.11 1.58 2.44
C LEU A 215 38.78 0.80 2.47
N ARG A 216 38.82 -0.51 2.23
CA ARG A 216 37.66 -1.40 2.36
C ARG A 216 37.11 -1.40 3.78
N ARG A 217 37.98 -1.53 4.80
CA ARG A 217 37.56 -1.49 6.21
C ARG A 217 36.97 -0.14 6.59
N TYR A 218 37.60 0.96 6.17
CA TYR A 218 37.11 2.32 6.42
C TYR A 218 35.72 2.54 5.79
N LEU A 219 35.53 2.12 4.55
CA LEU A 219 34.24 2.24 3.86
C LEU A 219 33.16 1.38 4.50
N LEU A 220 33.48 0.16 4.94
CA LEU A 220 32.54 -0.71 5.67
C LEU A 220 32.14 -0.11 7.02
N LEU A 221 33.09 0.45 7.77
CA LEU A 221 32.81 1.15 9.03
C LEU A 221 31.95 2.39 8.82
N TYR A 222 32.25 3.18 7.78
CA TYR A 222 31.44 4.35 7.42
C TYR A 222 30.01 3.97 7.01
N ALA A 223 29.86 2.88 6.23
CA ALA A 223 28.56 2.36 5.85
C ALA A 223 27.77 1.84 7.07
N SER A 224 28.41 1.08 7.96
CA SER A 224 27.79 0.56 9.19
C SER A 224 27.37 1.69 10.12
N ASN A 225 28.27 2.64 10.44
CA ASN A 225 27.95 3.77 11.31
C ASN A 225 26.79 4.60 10.77
N LYS A 226 26.69 4.79 9.45
CA LYS A 226 25.58 5.51 8.83
C LYS A 226 24.25 4.76 8.94
N ILE A 227 24.28 3.43 8.91
CA ILE A 227 23.11 2.57 9.11
C ILE A 227 22.69 2.60 10.59
N ASP A 228 23.63 2.45 11.51
CA ASP A 228 23.39 2.39 12.97
C ASP A 228 22.85 3.72 13.52
N ILE A 229 23.42 4.87 13.11
CA ILE A 229 22.95 6.22 13.53
C ILE A 229 21.48 6.47 13.08
N ARG A 230 21.05 5.85 11.97
CA ARG A 230 19.68 6.02 11.46
C ARG A 230 18.68 5.04 12.07
N MET A 231 19.13 3.87 12.53
CA MET A 231 18.31 2.96 13.33
C MET A 231 18.08 3.51 14.74
N ALA A 232 19.12 4.07 15.38
CA ALA A 232 19.01 4.64 16.72
C ALA A 232 18.04 5.84 16.81
N SER A 233 17.99 6.69 15.78
CA SER A 233 17.10 7.86 15.75
C SER A 233 15.61 7.53 15.52
N ARG A 234 15.26 6.30 15.11
CA ARG A 234 13.86 5.85 14.97
C ARG A 234 13.36 5.05 16.17
N THR A 235 14.24 4.55 17.02
CA THR A 235 13.85 3.78 18.22
C THR A 235 13.72 4.66 19.47
N PHE A 236 14.25 5.89 19.45
CA PHE A 236 14.21 6.83 20.57
C PHE A 236 13.60 8.21 20.24
N GLY A 237 12.74 8.29 19.21
CA GLY A 237 12.03 9.52 18.81
C GLY A 237 10.54 9.27 18.63
#